data_AF-A0A7V9UKR3-F1
#
_entry.id   AF-A0A7V9UKR3-F1
#
_cell.length_a   1.000
_cell.length_b   1.000
_cell.length_c   1.000
_cell.angle_alpha   90.00
_cell.angle_beta   90.00
_cell.angle_gamma   90.00
#
_symmetry.space_group_name_H-M   'P 1'
#
loop_
_entity.id
_entity.type
_entity.pdbx_description
1 polymer ?
#
loop_
_entity_poly.entity_id
_entity_poly.type
_entity_poly.pdbx_seq_one_letter_code
_entity_poly.pdbx_strand_id
1 'polypeptide(L)'
;MSEKKHKEIEEVPDDELSAGRILVAFEKLFGGGRGVSRFSRSNLRYVNLSNGAILIEQNPKKQSEWAKLASQGHRIAWVMRDGEYLARIVDGEVVMLD
;
A
#
# COMPACT_ATOMS: atom_id res chain seq x y z
N MET A 1 -42.75 -5.79 21.03
CA MET A 1 -41.95 -6.72 20.20
C MET A 1 -40.84 -5.89 19.58
N SER A 2 -39.63 -5.99 20.13
CA SER A 2 -38.49 -5.16 19.73
C SER A 2 -37.60 -6.03 18.84
N GLU A 3 -37.73 -5.88 17.52
CA GLU A 3 -36.88 -6.60 16.58
C GLU A 3 -35.54 -5.87 16.46
N LYS A 4 -34.54 -6.46 17.10
CA LYS A 4 -33.16 -6.02 17.01
C LYS A 4 -32.64 -6.31 15.60
N LYS A 5 -32.30 -5.20 14.94
CA LYS A 5 -31.42 -5.04 13.78
C LYS A 5 -30.25 -6.03 13.79
N HIS A 6 -30.24 -6.97 12.86
CA HIS A 6 -29.03 -7.65 12.43
C HIS A 6 -28.58 -6.96 11.14
N LYS A 7 -27.56 -6.11 11.28
CA LYS A 7 -26.82 -5.58 10.14
C LYS A 7 -25.97 -6.73 9.63
N GLU A 8 -26.30 -7.29 8.47
CA GLU A 8 -25.43 -8.20 7.74
C GLU A 8 -24.05 -7.56 7.65
N ILE A 9 -23.06 -8.24 8.22
CA ILE A 9 -21.67 -7.92 8.00
C ILE A 9 -21.40 -8.53 6.63
N GLU A 10 -21.45 -7.70 5.58
CA GLU A 10 -20.90 -8.11 4.28
C GLU A 10 -19.46 -8.56 4.57
N GLU A 11 -19.18 -9.85 4.37
CA GLU A 11 -17.84 -10.38 4.34
C GLU A 11 -17.13 -9.69 3.18
N VAL A 12 -16.46 -8.58 3.45
CA VAL A 12 -15.60 -7.91 2.49
C VAL A 12 -14.56 -8.95 2.09
N PRO A 13 -14.55 -9.43 0.85
CA PRO A 13 -13.70 -10.54 0.47
C PRO A 13 -12.24 -10.16 0.74
N ASP A 14 -11.48 -11.11 1.29
CA ASP A 14 -10.05 -10.95 1.65
C ASP A 14 -9.14 -10.65 0.44
N ASP A 15 -9.74 -10.57 -0.75
CA ASP A 15 -9.15 -10.35 -2.05
C ASP A 15 -9.10 -8.86 -2.45
N GLU A 16 -9.84 -7.97 -1.75
CA GLU A 16 -9.99 -6.58 -2.18
C GLU A 16 -8.85 -5.70 -1.67
N LEU A 17 -8.10 -5.10 -2.60
CA LEU A 17 -7.15 -4.01 -2.36
C LEU A 17 -7.89 -2.71 -1.96
N SER A 18 -8.65 -2.76 -0.87
CA SER A 18 -9.34 -1.60 -0.33
C SER A 18 -8.33 -0.58 0.21
N ALA A 19 -8.71 0.70 0.15
CA ALA A 19 -7.87 1.78 0.68
C ALA A 19 -7.47 1.57 2.15
N GLY A 20 -8.36 1.00 2.97
CA GLY A 20 -8.06 0.66 4.37
C GLY A 20 -6.96 -0.39 4.52
N ARG A 21 -6.99 -1.47 3.72
CA ARG A 21 -5.95 -2.51 3.73
C ARG A 21 -4.62 -1.97 3.20
N ILE A 22 -4.68 -1.14 2.14
CA ILE A 22 -3.51 -0.45 1.59
C ILE A 22 -2.86 0.44 2.66
N LEU A 23 -3.64 1.20 3.42
CA LEU A 23 -3.12 2.07 4.47
C LEU A 23 -2.46 1.30 5.61
N VAL A 24 -3.03 0.17 6.04
CA VAL A 24 -2.40 -0.70 7.05
C VAL A 24 -1.05 -1.23 6.54
N ALA A 25 -1.00 -1.66 5.28
CA ALA A 25 0.24 -2.10 4.66
C ALA A 25 1.28 -0.97 4.52
N PHE A 26 0.82 0.25 4.25
CA PHE A 26 1.66 1.45 4.17
C PHE A 26 2.30 1.79 5.52
N GLU A 27 1.52 1.82 6.60
CA GLU A 27 2.05 2.06 7.94
C GLU A 27 3.04 0.96 8.35
N LYS A 28 2.77 -0.29 7.99
CA LYS A 28 3.71 -1.40 8.17
C LYS A 28 5.02 -1.20 7.38
N LEU A 29 4.94 -0.83 6.10
CA LEU A 29 6.08 -0.61 5.23
C LEU A 29 7.04 0.44 5.82
N PHE A 30 6.49 1.54 6.34
CA PHE A 30 7.25 2.66 6.88
C PHE A 30 7.63 2.51 8.35
N GLY A 31 6.79 1.88 9.18
CA GLY A 31 7.07 1.56 10.58
C GLY A 31 8.07 0.42 10.78
N GLY A 32 8.24 -0.44 9.77
CA GLY A 32 9.19 -1.55 9.79
C GLY A 32 8.67 -2.77 10.59
N GLY A 33 9.57 -3.74 10.78
CA GLY A 33 9.27 -4.97 11.52
C GLY A 33 8.95 -6.19 10.65
N ARG A 34 8.25 -7.17 11.23
CA ARG A 34 7.99 -8.46 10.58
C ARG A 34 7.14 -8.30 9.31
N GLY A 35 7.58 -8.95 8.24
CA GLY A 35 6.89 -8.96 6.95
C GLY A 35 7.12 -7.73 6.07
N VAL A 36 8.15 -6.93 6.37
CA VAL A 36 8.76 -5.97 5.43
C VAL A 36 10.00 -6.61 4.83
N SER A 37 10.03 -6.70 3.51
CA SER A 37 11.12 -7.27 2.73
C SER A 37 11.87 -6.16 1.98
N ARG A 38 13.06 -6.47 1.47
CA ARG A 38 13.84 -5.54 0.63
C ARG A 38 14.26 -6.18 -0.68
N PHE A 39 14.20 -5.43 -1.77
CA PHE A 39 14.76 -5.86 -3.05
C PHE A 39 16.29 -5.87 -2.98
N SER A 40 16.92 -6.98 -3.39
CA SER A 40 18.38 -7.17 -3.28
C SER A 40 19.20 -6.12 -4.03
N ARG A 41 18.71 -5.63 -5.19
CA ARG A 41 19.46 -4.67 -6.02
C ARG A 41 19.27 -3.22 -5.62
N SER A 42 18.05 -2.84 -5.26
CA SER A 42 17.68 -1.44 -4.99
C SER A 42 17.61 -1.10 -3.50
N ASN A 43 17.60 -2.12 -2.64
CA ASN A 43 17.35 -2.03 -1.20
C ASN A 43 15.99 -1.41 -0.84
N LEU A 44 15.07 -1.31 -1.81
CA LEU A 44 13.73 -0.76 -1.58
C LEU A 44 12.91 -1.71 -0.73
N ARG A 45 12.23 -1.16 0.27
CA ARG A 45 11.25 -1.88 1.08
C ARG A 45 10.01 -2.20 0.27
N TYR A 46 9.45 -3.38 0.53
CA TYR A 46 8.13 -3.75 0.06
C TYR A 46 7.42 -4.67 1.06
N VAL A 47 6.11 -4.76 0.93
CA VAL A 47 5.25 -5.72 1.61
C VAL A 47 4.38 -6.42 0.58
N ASN A 48 4.17 -7.72 0.75
CA ASN A 48 3.22 -8.47 -0.09
C ASN A 48 1.79 -8.16 0.35
N LEU A 49 0.90 -8.02 -0.63
CA LEU A 49 -0.54 -7.88 -0.46
C LEU A 49 -1.24 -9.15 -1.00
N SER A 50 -2.58 -9.17 -0.94
CA SER A 50 -3.38 -10.23 -1.56
C SER A 50 -3.21 -10.26 -3.08
N ASN A 51 -3.53 -11.40 -3.69
CA ASN A 51 -3.59 -11.58 -5.15
C ASN A 51 -2.29 -11.21 -5.90
N GLY A 52 -1.14 -11.48 -5.30
CA GLY A 52 0.17 -11.24 -5.92
C GLY A 52 0.56 -9.77 -6.04
N ALA A 53 -0.26 -8.84 -5.54
CA ALA A 53 0.10 -7.44 -5.48
C ALA A 53 1.18 -7.19 -4.42
N ILE A 54 1.97 -6.14 -4.62
CA ILE A 54 2.95 -5.65 -3.66
C ILE A 54 2.72 -4.17 -3.39
N LEU A 55 3.03 -3.72 -2.18
CA LEU A 55 3.23 -2.31 -1.88
C LEU A 55 4.73 -2.05 -1.75
N ILE A 56 5.28 -1.19 -2.60
CA ILE A 56 6.70 -0.86 -2.67
C ILE A 56 6.94 0.62 -2.39
N GLU A 57 7.99 0.96 -1.63
CA GLU A 57 8.35 2.36 -1.39
C GLU A 57 8.89 3.03 -2.66
N GLN A 58 8.65 4.34 -2.78
CA GLN A 58 9.22 5.16 -3.85
C GLN A 58 10.73 5.20 -3.73
N ASN A 59 11.42 4.94 -4.84
CA ASN A 59 12.86 5.08 -4.90
C ASN A 59 13.28 6.55 -5.01
N PRO A 60 13.95 7.14 -3.99
CA PRO A 60 14.36 8.55 -4.02
C PRO A 60 15.48 8.83 -5.04
N LYS A 61 16.10 7.78 -5.61
CA LYS A 61 17.19 7.90 -6.60
C LYS A 61 16.67 7.99 -8.04
N LYS A 62 15.36 7.89 -8.27
CA LYS A 62 14.77 8.01 -9.61
C LYS A 62 14.65 9.49 -9.99
N GLN A 63 14.54 9.75 -11.30
CA GLN A 63 14.28 11.09 -11.82
C GLN A 63 12.77 11.27 -11.99
N SER A 64 12.06 11.50 -10.88
CA SER A 64 10.63 11.81 -10.89
C SER A 64 10.28 12.80 -9.78
N GLU A 65 9.15 13.50 -9.93
CA GLU A 65 8.64 14.40 -8.89
C GLU A 65 8.42 13.66 -7.57
N TRP A 66 7.90 12.43 -7.63
CA TRP A 66 7.73 11.56 -6.46
C TRP A 66 9.06 11.19 -5.80
N ALA A 67 10.13 10.97 -6.57
CA ALA A 67 11.44 10.70 -6.02
C ALA A 67 12.03 11.93 -5.30
N LYS A 68 11.76 13.14 -5.81
CA LYS A 68 12.12 14.39 -5.14
C LYS A 68 11.39 14.55 -3.82
N LEU A 69 10.09 14.25 -3.77
CA LEU A 69 9.33 14.27 -2.52
C LEU A 69 9.84 13.20 -1.53
N ALA A 70 10.10 11.98 -2.01
CA ALA A 70 10.64 10.92 -1.17
C ALA A 70 12.03 11.28 -0.59
N SER A 71 12.89 11.95 -1.37
CA SER A 71 14.19 12.41 -0.86
C SER A 71 14.08 13.57 0.14
N GLN A 72 12.97 14.29 0.15
CA GLN A 72 12.63 15.32 1.13
C GLN A 72 11.98 14.76 2.41
N GLY A 73 11.78 13.44 2.49
CA GLY A 73 11.25 12.77 3.69
C GLY A 73 9.77 12.39 3.60
N HIS A 74 9.10 12.65 2.49
CA HIS A 74 7.72 12.18 2.28
C HIS A 74 7.67 10.65 2.16
N ARG A 75 6.66 10.05 2.79
CA ARG A 75 6.40 8.61 2.71
C ARG A 75 5.56 8.34 1.48
N ILE A 76 6.19 7.83 0.42
CA ILE A 76 5.52 7.53 -0.84
C ILE A 76 5.65 6.05 -1.16
N ALA A 77 4.55 5.41 -1.54
CA ALA A 77 4.55 4.01 -1.97
C ALA A 77 3.56 3.78 -3.11
N TRP A 78 3.74 2.65 -3.79
CA TRP A 78 2.93 2.24 -4.93
C TRP A 78 2.43 0.83 -4.72
N VAL A 79 1.15 0.61 -4.99
CA VAL A 79 0.59 -0.73 -5.16
C VAL A 79 0.82 -1.14 -6.59
N MET A 80 1.48 -2.27 -6.78
CA MET A 80 1.74 -2.83 -8.10
C MET A 80 1.31 -4.29 -8.19
N ARG A 81 0.82 -4.70 -9.36
CA ARG A 81 0.54 -6.10 -9.70
C ARG A 81 0.84 -6.31 -11.18
N ASP A 82 1.58 -7.37 -11.50
CA ASP A 82 1.90 -7.75 -12.89
C ASP A 82 2.46 -6.61 -13.77
N GLY A 83 3.19 -5.67 -13.14
CA GLY A 83 3.79 -4.51 -13.82
C GLY A 83 2.88 -3.28 -13.90
N GLU A 84 1.61 -3.38 -13.51
CA GLU A 84 0.65 -2.30 -13.48
C GLU A 84 0.67 -1.58 -12.12
N TYR A 85 0.42 -0.27 -12.14
CA TYR A 85 0.28 0.55 -10.93
C TYR A 85 -1.21 0.66 -10.60
N LEU A 86 -1.62 0.15 -9.44
CA LEU A 86 -3.04 0.09 -9.03
C LEU A 86 -3.42 1.20 -8.04
N ALA A 87 -2.46 1.67 -7.25
CA ALA A 87 -2.68 2.76 -6.30
C ALA A 87 -1.37 3.48 -5.98
N ARG A 88 -1.48 4.75 -5.60
CA ARG A 88 -0.41 5.56 -5.04
C ARG A 88 -0.78 5.98 -3.62
N ILE A 89 0.21 5.98 -2.74
CA ILE A 89 0.06 6.49 -1.38
C ILE A 89 1.09 7.59 -1.15
N VAL A 90 0.64 8.74 -0.66
CA VAL A 90 1.49 9.88 -0.29
C VAL A 90 1.12 10.29 1.13
N ASP A 91 2.04 10.08 2.08
CA ASP A 91 1.85 10.42 3.50
C ASP A 91 0.57 9.88 4.14
N GLY A 92 0.08 8.74 3.64
CA GLY A 92 -1.14 8.07 4.12
C GLY A 92 -2.38 8.37 3.28
N GLU A 93 -2.32 9.30 2.33
CA GLU A 93 -3.40 9.53 1.38
C GLU A 93 -3.34 8.52 0.24
N VAL A 94 -4.39 7.71 0.10
CA VAL A 94 -4.49 6.65 -0.92
C VAL A 94 -5.26 7.18 -2.14
N VAL A 95 -4.66 7.05 -3.32
CA VAL A 95 -5.30 7.32 -4.61
C VAL A 95 -5.28 6.04 -5.44
N MET A 96 -6.45 5.50 -5.76
CA MET A 96 -6.59 4.38 -6.70
C MET A 96 -6.32 4.87 -8.12
N LEU A 97 -5.66 4.05 -8.92
CA LEU A 97 -5.30 4.33 -10.30
C LEU A 97 -6.17 3.43 -11.19
N ASP A 98 -6.91 4.05 -12.10
CA ASP A 98 -7.78 3.37 -13.07
C ASP A 98 -6.99 2.82 -14.28
#